data_AF-A0A931JYQ3-F1
#
_entry.id   AF-A0A931JYQ3-F1
#
_cell.length_a   1.000
_cell.length_b   1.000
_cell.length_c   1.000
_cell.angle_alpha   90.00
_cell.angle_beta   90.00
_cell.angle_gamma   90.00
#
_symmetry.space_group_name_H-M   'P 1'
#
loop_
_entity.id
_entity.type
_entity.pdbx_description
1 polymer ?
#
loop_
_entity_poly.entity_id
_entity_poly.type
_entity_poly.pdbx_seq_one_letter_code
_entity_poly.pdbx_strand_id
1 'polypeptide(L)'
;MQRSKPMKLVHYRGQLVIFNVFSHWVQEHERDGTGVYYDPADESVTLRLNVLTMESPRSFDSESAEGVLRSSPAFRDVENVPLPEGQLLASRGVRRAEERGHVIEIASWIVGRAVPPRTVRLASFHATIVPHLSTPERCRDAIKEIAELVRTAVVWGGPVAE
;
A
#
# COMPACT_ATOMS: atom_id res chain seq x y z
N MET A 1 15.62 12.31 20.91
CA MET A 1 14.25 12.75 20.56
C MET A 1 14.18 12.86 19.04
N GLN A 2 13.65 11.84 18.34
CA GLN A 2 13.35 11.98 16.90
C GLN A 2 12.14 12.89 16.77
N ARG A 3 12.28 14.03 16.10
CA ARG A 3 11.12 14.82 15.65
C ARG A 3 10.38 13.98 14.62
N SER A 4 9.09 13.76 14.83
CA SER A 4 8.22 13.17 13.82
C SER A 4 8.28 14.02 12.55
N LYS A 5 8.52 13.39 11.39
CA LYS A 5 8.46 14.07 10.10
C LYS A 5 7.02 14.58 9.87
N PRO A 6 6.83 15.80 9.35
CA PRO A 6 5.49 16.30 9.06
C PRO A 6 4.81 15.39 8.00
N MET A 7 3.53 15.11 8.22
CA MET A 7 2.71 14.24 7.37
C MET A 7 1.53 15.00 6.78
N LYS A 8 1.04 14.55 5.63
CA LYS A 8 -0.21 15.00 5.01
C LYS A 8 -1.10 13.79 4.71
N LEU A 9 -2.41 14.02 4.79
CA LEU A 9 -3.41 13.02 4.43
C LEU A 9 -3.61 13.00 2.91
N VAL A 10 -3.70 11.79 2.35
CA VAL A 10 -3.96 11.57 0.92
C VAL A 10 -5.33 10.93 0.76
N HIS A 11 -6.13 11.47 -0.15
CA HIS A 11 -7.40 10.90 -0.60
C HIS A 11 -7.24 10.36 -2.01
N TYR A 12 -6.95 9.07 -2.13
CA TYR A 12 -6.70 8.42 -3.42
C TYR A 12 -8.00 7.92 -4.05
N ARG A 13 -8.20 8.19 -5.35
CA ARG A 13 -9.38 7.81 -6.15
C ARG A 13 -10.72 8.09 -5.44
N GLY A 14 -10.99 9.36 -5.14
CA GLY A 14 -12.27 9.75 -4.54
C GLY A 14 -12.48 9.14 -3.15
N GLN A 15 -11.41 9.05 -2.34
CA GLN A 15 -11.40 8.48 -0.99
C GLN A 15 -11.47 6.96 -0.91
N LEU A 16 -11.33 6.24 -2.03
CA LEU A 16 -11.29 4.78 -2.02
C LEU A 16 -10.17 4.22 -1.13
N VAL A 17 -9.04 4.95 -1.06
CA VAL A 17 -7.99 4.74 -0.07
C VAL A 17 -7.62 6.07 0.56
N ILE A 18 -7.56 6.10 1.88
CA ILE A 18 -7.08 7.24 2.66
C ILE A 18 -5.86 6.78 3.45
N PHE A 19 -4.74 7.49 3.34
CA PHE A 19 -3.52 7.16 4.08
C PHE A 19 -2.64 8.39 4.27
N ASN A 20 -1.63 8.31 5.13
CA ASN A 20 -0.67 9.40 5.33
C ASN A 20 0.57 9.22 4.46
N VAL A 21 1.15 10.34 4.01
CA VAL A 21 2.49 10.41 3.42
C VAL A 21 3.26 11.59 4.01
N PHE A 22 4.57 11.64 3.83
CA PHE A 22 5.35 12.79 4.27
C PHE A 22 4.96 14.05 3.51
N SER A 23 4.86 15.19 4.19
CA SER A 23 4.36 16.44 3.60
C SER A 23 5.20 16.93 2.41
N HIS A 24 6.51 16.68 2.46
CA HIS A 24 7.47 17.06 1.41
C HIS A 24 7.40 16.16 0.18
N TRP A 25 6.76 14.99 0.26
CA TRP A 25 6.62 14.10 -0.90
C TRP A 25 5.67 14.72 -1.93
N VAL A 26 6.08 14.67 -3.19
CA VAL A 26 5.23 15.01 -4.33
C VAL A 26 4.27 13.84 -4.59
N GLN A 27 3.07 14.16 -5.05
CA GLN A 27 2.08 13.18 -5.50
C GLN A 27 1.81 13.39 -6.98
N GLU A 28 1.93 12.34 -7.77
CA GLU A 28 1.62 12.29 -9.18
C GLU A 28 0.64 11.14 -9.48
N HIS A 29 0.00 11.20 -10.65
CA HIS A 29 -0.87 10.13 -11.14
C HIS A 29 -0.41 9.70 -12.52
N GLU A 30 -0.18 8.40 -12.68
CA GLU A 30 0.08 7.79 -13.99
C GLU A 30 -1.23 7.69 -14.81
N ARG A 31 -1.13 7.45 -16.12
CA ARG A 31 -2.30 7.42 -17.03
C ARG A 31 -3.32 6.32 -16.69
N ASP A 32 -2.87 5.25 -16.07
CA ASP A 32 -3.70 4.14 -15.57
C ASP A 32 -4.36 4.46 -14.21
N GLY A 33 -4.12 5.67 -13.71
CA GLY A 33 -4.59 6.16 -12.43
C GLY A 33 -3.82 5.62 -11.24
N THR A 34 -2.62 5.03 -11.42
CA THR A 34 -1.70 4.65 -10.34
C THR A 34 -1.17 5.91 -9.64
N GLY A 35 -1.23 5.95 -8.30
CA GLY A 35 -0.68 7.05 -7.51
C GLY A 35 0.81 6.84 -7.28
N VAL A 36 1.61 7.87 -7.55
CA VAL A 36 3.08 7.86 -7.37
C VAL A 36 3.46 8.92 -6.34
N TYR A 37 4.27 8.54 -5.37
CA TYR A 37 4.71 9.42 -4.29
C TYR A 37 6.22 9.31 -4.10
N TYR A 38 6.91 10.44 -4.07
CA TYR A 38 8.38 10.47 -3.96
C TYR A 38 8.87 11.79 -3.37
N ASP A 39 10.09 11.81 -2.86
CA ASP A 39 10.77 13.04 -2.44
C ASP A 39 11.56 13.63 -3.62
N PRO A 40 11.25 14.84 -4.11
CA PRO A 40 12.00 15.44 -5.21
C PRO A 40 13.46 15.79 -4.82
N ALA A 41 13.79 15.81 -3.52
CA ALA A 41 15.16 15.98 -3.04
C ALA A 41 15.91 14.65 -2.80
N ASP A 42 15.21 13.51 -2.84
CA ASP A 42 15.76 12.16 -2.61
C ASP A 42 15.13 11.16 -3.59
N GLU A 43 15.79 10.98 -4.73
CA GLU A 43 15.36 10.07 -5.79
C GLU A 43 15.55 8.58 -5.46
N SER A 44 16.05 8.25 -4.25
CA SER A 44 16.33 6.86 -3.89
C SER A 44 15.08 6.03 -3.61
N VAL A 45 13.91 6.66 -3.46
CA VAL A 45 12.66 5.99 -3.06
C VAL A 45 11.47 6.51 -3.86
N THR A 46 10.67 5.59 -4.38
CA THR A 46 9.37 5.88 -4.98
C THR A 46 8.33 4.91 -4.45
N LEU A 47 7.23 5.43 -3.90
CA LEU A 47 6.06 4.65 -3.50
C LEU A 47 4.99 4.72 -4.57
N ARG A 48 4.47 3.57 -4.98
CA ARG A 48 3.33 3.45 -5.88
C ARG A 48 2.15 2.83 -5.15
N LEU A 49 0.96 3.35 -5.43
CA LEU A 49 -0.32 2.86 -4.94
C LEU A 49 -1.22 2.54 -6.13
N ASN A 50 -1.73 1.31 -6.16
CA ASN A 50 -2.84 0.93 -7.04
C ASN A 50 -3.96 0.30 -6.23
N VAL A 51 -5.20 0.41 -6.73
CA VAL A 51 -6.36 -0.21 -6.10
C VAL A 51 -7.07 -1.10 -7.10
N LEU A 52 -7.28 -2.35 -6.69
CA LEU A 52 -8.07 -3.33 -7.40
C LEU A 52 -9.40 -3.54 -6.67
N THR A 53 -10.51 -3.42 -7.38
CA THR A 53 -11.83 -3.81 -6.90
C THR A 53 -12.25 -5.07 -7.64
N MET A 54 -12.68 -6.09 -6.91
CA MET A 54 -13.09 -7.38 -7.45
C MET A 54 -14.44 -7.78 -6.88
N GLU A 55 -15.18 -8.59 -7.63
CA GLU A 55 -16.37 -9.26 -7.13
C GLU A 55 -16.08 -10.70 -6.76
N SER A 56 -16.54 -11.10 -5.58
CA SER A 56 -16.55 -12.48 -5.14
C SER A 56 -17.64 -13.26 -5.89
N PRO A 57 -17.34 -14.49 -6.35
CA PRO A 57 -18.32 -15.37 -6.96
C PRO A 57 -19.42 -15.80 -5.98
N ARG A 58 -19.17 -15.69 -4.67
CA ARG A 58 -20.14 -15.99 -3.60
C ARG A 58 -20.40 -14.75 -2.76
N SER A 59 -21.64 -14.58 -2.32
CA SER A 59 -21.95 -13.58 -1.31
C SER A 59 -21.35 -13.97 0.04
N PHE A 60 -20.99 -12.96 0.81
CA PHE A 60 -20.52 -13.06 2.17
C PHE A 60 -21.16 -11.95 3.01
N ASP A 61 -21.24 -12.17 4.30
CA ASP A 61 -21.68 -11.21 5.30
C ASP A 61 -20.47 -10.61 6.03
N SER A 62 -20.74 -9.74 6.99
CA SER A 62 -19.71 -9.08 7.79
C SER A 62 -18.91 -10.08 8.65
N GLU A 63 -19.51 -11.19 9.07
CA GLU A 63 -18.85 -12.21 9.90
C GLU A 63 -17.85 -13.05 9.09
N SER A 64 -18.17 -13.31 7.82
CA SER A 64 -17.34 -14.09 6.90
C SER A 64 -16.37 -13.25 6.05
N ALA A 65 -16.50 -11.92 6.05
CA ALA A 65 -15.69 -10.98 5.26
C ALA A 65 -14.17 -11.17 5.46
N GLU A 66 -13.71 -11.33 6.69
CA GLU A 66 -12.29 -11.56 6.97
C GLU A 66 -11.81 -12.91 6.39
N GLY A 67 -12.62 -13.95 6.52
CA GLY A 67 -12.34 -15.27 5.94
C GLY A 67 -12.20 -15.22 4.42
N VAL A 68 -13.02 -14.40 3.74
CA VAL A 68 -12.90 -14.14 2.31
C VAL A 68 -11.54 -13.55 1.97
N LEU A 69 -11.09 -12.51 2.70
CA LEU A 69 -9.77 -11.93 2.49
C LEU A 69 -8.66 -12.94 2.72
N ARG A 70 -8.68 -13.68 3.84
CA ARG A 70 -7.66 -14.69 4.17
C ARG A 70 -7.58 -15.82 3.15
N SER A 71 -8.69 -16.14 2.49
CA SER A 71 -8.73 -17.16 1.44
C SER A 71 -8.12 -16.69 0.11
N SER A 72 -7.99 -15.37 -0.11
CA SER A 72 -7.43 -14.78 -1.32
C SER A 72 -5.93 -15.07 -1.45
N PRO A 73 -5.40 -15.32 -2.66
CA PRO A 73 -3.96 -15.42 -2.88
C PRO A 73 -3.16 -14.21 -2.34
N ALA A 74 -3.79 -13.03 -2.28
CA ALA A 74 -3.21 -11.81 -1.74
C ALA A 74 -2.95 -11.83 -0.22
N PHE A 75 -3.51 -12.79 0.52
CA PHE A 75 -3.28 -12.97 1.97
C PHE A 75 -2.90 -14.41 2.35
N ARG A 76 -3.18 -15.37 1.48
CA ARG A 76 -2.81 -16.78 1.70
C ARG A 76 -1.30 -16.94 1.78
N ASP A 77 -0.86 -17.77 2.72
CA ASP A 77 0.53 -18.17 2.94
C ASP A 77 1.49 -17.00 3.18
N VAL A 78 0.96 -15.86 3.62
CA VAL A 78 1.74 -14.67 3.95
C VAL A 78 1.32 -14.12 5.30
N GLU A 79 2.31 -13.69 6.07
CA GLU A 79 2.09 -12.99 7.32
C GLU A 79 1.21 -11.78 7.06
N ASN A 80 0.06 -11.78 7.72
CA ASN A 80 -0.88 -10.68 7.65
C ASN A 80 -1.39 -10.35 9.04
N VAL A 81 -1.64 -9.07 9.24
CA VAL A 81 -2.11 -8.52 10.50
C VAL A 81 -3.48 -7.89 10.29
N PRO A 82 -4.42 -8.08 11.23
CA PRO A 82 -5.67 -7.35 11.20
C PRO A 82 -5.41 -5.86 11.43
N LEU A 83 -6.15 -5.05 10.67
CA LEU A 83 -6.22 -3.60 10.80
C LEU A 83 -7.66 -3.21 11.21
N PRO A 84 -7.88 -1.96 11.70
CA PRO A 84 -9.21 -1.49 12.05
C PRO A 84 -10.24 -1.65 10.91
N GLU A 85 -11.51 -1.72 11.27
CA GLU A 85 -12.64 -1.85 10.34
C GLU A 85 -12.66 -3.14 9.49
N GLY A 86 -12.12 -4.24 10.02
CA GLY A 86 -12.14 -5.54 9.35
C GLY A 86 -11.21 -5.61 8.13
N GLN A 87 -10.17 -4.77 8.12
CA GLN A 87 -9.14 -4.78 7.09
C GLN A 87 -8.02 -5.77 7.43
N LEU A 88 -7.29 -6.22 6.43
CA LEU A 88 -6.06 -7.00 6.60
C LEU A 88 -4.90 -6.32 5.89
N LEU A 89 -3.72 -6.31 6.52
CA LEU A 89 -2.46 -5.91 5.90
C LEU A 89 -1.57 -7.14 5.71
N ALA A 90 -1.17 -7.43 4.47
CA ALA A 90 -0.15 -8.42 4.14
C ALA A 90 1.16 -7.75 3.74
N SER A 91 2.29 -8.27 4.24
CA SER A 91 3.64 -7.82 3.87
C SER A 91 4.33 -8.91 3.04
N ARG A 92 4.81 -8.58 1.83
CA ARG A 92 5.35 -9.56 0.87
C ARG A 92 6.89 -9.64 0.87
N GLY A 93 7.53 -9.07 1.89
CA GLY A 93 8.99 -8.99 1.98
C GLY A 93 9.60 -8.06 0.94
N VAL A 94 10.93 -8.10 0.82
CA VAL A 94 11.71 -7.31 -0.14
C VAL A 94 12.19 -8.22 -1.26
N ARG A 95 11.87 -7.87 -2.51
CA ARG A 95 12.37 -8.55 -3.69
C ARG A 95 13.46 -7.70 -4.34
N ARG A 96 14.52 -8.33 -4.84
CA ARG A 96 15.52 -7.68 -5.69
C ARG A 96 15.17 -7.87 -7.15
N ALA A 97 15.41 -6.84 -7.94
CA ALA A 97 15.31 -6.87 -9.40
C ALA A 97 16.46 -6.06 -10.01
N GLU A 98 16.67 -6.23 -11.30
CA GLU A 98 17.58 -5.38 -12.07
C GLU A 98 16.74 -4.53 -13.03
N GLU A 99 16.98 -3.22 -13.02
CA GLU A 99 16.35 -2.26 -13.92
C GLU A 99 17.43 -1.39 -14.54
N ARG A 100 17.53 -1.42 -15.88
CA ARG A 100 18.53 -0.66 -16.66
C ARG A 100 19.98 -0.86 -16.17
N GLY A 101 20.34 -2.08 -15.76
CA GLY A 101 21.69 -2.41 -15.26
C GLY A 101 21.93 -2.05 -13.79
N HIS A 102 20.91 -1.54 -13.08
CA HIS A 102 20.99 -1.23 -11.66
C HIS A 102 20.14 -2.19 -10.84
N VAL A 103 20.69 -2.67 -9.72
CA VAL A 103 19.90 -3.40 -8.73
C VAL A 103 18.92 -2.44 -8.07
N ILE A 104 17.66 -2.85 -7.98
CA ILE A 104 16.61 -2.19 -7.21
C ILE A 104 16.03 -3.16 -6.18
N GLU A 105 15.50 -2.61 -5.10
CA GLU A 105 14.76 -3.34 -4.08
C GLU A 105 13.29 -2.91 -4.12
N ILE A 106 12.39 -3.89 -4.08
CA ILE A 106 10.95 -3.68 -4.14
C ILE A 106 10.33 -4.26 -2.87
N ALA A 107 9.90 -3.38 -1.98
CA ALA A 107 9.09 -3.75 -0.81
C ALA A 107 7.61 -3.62 -1.17
N SER A 108 6.80 -4.60 -0.80
CA SER A 108 5.39 -4.66 -1.20
C SER A 108 4.45 -4.95 -0.03
N TRP A 109 3.34 -4.23 0.00
CA TRP A 109 2.28 -4.40 0.99
C TRP A 109 0.91 -4.39 0.31
N ILE A 110 -0.05 -5.11 0.89
CA ILE A 110 -1.43 -5.13 0.42
C ILE A 110 -2.34 -4.87 1.61
N VAL A 111 -3.18 -3.83 1.52
CA VAL A 111 -4.28 -3.60 2.46
C VAL A 111 -5.57 -4.03 1.79
N GLY A 112 -6.30 -4.96 2.40
CA GLY A 112 -7.51 -5.54 1.85
C GLY A 112 -8.72 -5.24 2.74
N ARG A 113 -9.87 -5.02 2.09
CA ARG A 113 -11.17 -4.95 2.73
C ARG A 113 -12.19 -5.76 1.93
N ALA A 114 -12.90 -6.64 2.62
CA ALA A 114 -14.10 -7.28 2.09
C ALA A 114 -15.31 -6.44 2.48
N VAL A 115 -16.09 -6.06 1.48
CA VAL A 115 -17.28 -5.21 1.54
C VAL A 115 -18.48 -6.06 1.13
N PRO A 116 -19.31 -6.50 2.09
CA PRO A 116 -20.51 -7.25 1.78
C PRO A 116 -21.43 -6.52 0.78
N PRO A 117 -22.19 -7.26 -0.03
CA PRO A 117 -22.28 -8.72 -0.01
C PRO A 117 -21.19 -9.41 -0.83
N ARG A 118 -20.45 -8.73 -1.71
CA ARG A 118 -19.62 -9.41 -2.72
C ARG A 118 -18.32 -8.69 -3.08
N THR A 119 -18.08 -7.48 -2.61
CA THR A 119 -16.99 -6.66 -3.13
C THR A 119 -15.72 -6.88 -2.32
N VAL A 120 -14.59 -7.08 -2.97
CA VAL A 120 -13.27 -7.08 -2.31
C VAL A 120 -12.43 -5.97 -2.91
N ARG A 121 -11.84 -5.14 -2.05
CA ARG A 121 -10.94 -4.05 -2.45
C ARG A 121 -9.54 -4.33 -1.91
N LEU A 122 -8.56 -4.23 -2.79
CA LEU A 122 -7.15 -4.42 -2.47
C LEU A 122 -6.39 -3.15 -2.85
N ALA A 123 -5.78 -2.49 -1.88
CA ALA A 123 -4.82 -1.42 -2.08
C ALA A 123 -3.41 -2.02 -2.05
N SER A 124 -2.75 -2.03 -3.20
CA SER A 124 -1.38 -2.54 -3.35
C SER A 124 -0.40 -1.38 -3.31
N PHE A 125 0.54 -1.45 -2.38
CA PHE A 125 1.62 -0.49 -2.21
C PHE A 125 2.94 -1.14 -2.60
N HIS A 126 3.70 -0.46 -3.45
CA HIS A 126 5.03 -0.92 -3.88
C HIS A 126 6.02 0.22 -3.70
N ALA A 127 7.02 0.02 -2.83
CA ALA A 127 8.16 0.92 -2.72
C ALA A 127 9.31 0.39 -3.55
N THR A 128 9.69 1.14 -4.58
CA THR A 128 10.95 0.94 -5.30
C THR A 128 12.03 1.74 -4.61
N ILE A 129 13.11 1.06 -4.24
CA ILE A 129 14.29 1.63 -3.59
C ILE A 129 15.46 1.39 -4.53
N VAL A 130 16.29 2.43 -4.68
CA VAL A 130 17.43 2.44 -5.57
C VAL A 130 18.70 2.49 -4.70
N PRO A 131 19.28 1.33 -4.30
CA PRO A 131 20.32 1.30 -3.27
C PRO A 131 21.61 2.02 -3.65
N HIS A 132 21.90 2.22 -4.94
CA HIS A 132 23.10 2.95 -5.37
C HIS A 132 22.99 4.47 -5.16
N LEU A 133 21.79 4.99 -4.89
CA LEU A 133 21.53 6.40 -4.57
C LEU A 133 21.45 6.65 -3.06
N SER A 134 21.65 5.64 -2.22
CA SER A 134 21.47 5.76 -0.77
C SER A 134 22.40 4.83 0.00
N THR A 135 22.41 4.95 1.34
CA THR A 135 23.13 3.99 2.18
C THR A 135 22.22 2.79 2.50
N PRO A 136 22.79 1.59 2.77
CA PRO A 136 22.01 0.43 3.19
C PRO A 136 21.13 0.71 4.43
N GLU A 137 21.61 1.52 5.38
CA GLU A 137 20.87 1.95 6.56
C GLU A 137 19.66 2.78 6.17
N ARG A 138 19.85 3.77 5.29
CA ARG A 138 18.78 4.64 4.82
C ARG A 138 17.72 3.88 4.02
N CYS A 139 18.12 2.90 3.21
CA CYS A 139 17.19 2.00 2.52
C CYS A 139 16.32 1.22 3.52
N ARG A 140 16.92 0.64 4.57
CA ARG A 140 16.18 -0.11 5.61
C ARG A 140 15.22 0.79 6.38
N ASP A 141 15.65 2.01 6.70
CA ASP A 141 14.80 2.98 7.39
C ASP A 141 13.65 3.45 6.51
N ALA A 142 13.88 3.66 5.21
CA ALA A 142 12.83 4.00 4.26
C ALA A 142 11.74 2.91 4.19
N ILE A 143 12.13 1.63 4.15
CA ILE A 143 11.17 0.51 4.15
C ILE A 143 10.30 0.54 5.42
N LYS A 144 10.92 0.75 6.59
CA LYS A 144 10.19 0.83 7.87
C LYS A 144 9.26 2.03 7.91
N GLU A 145 9.76 3.20 7.51
CA GLU A 145 8.98 4.43 7.44
C GLU A 145 7.73 4.24 6.56
N ILE A 146 7.90 3.66 5.37
CA ILE A 146 6.78 3.37 4.45
C ILE A 146 5.84 2.32 5.03
N ALA A 147 6.34 1.27 5.68
CA ALA A 147 5.50 0.27 6.31
C ALA A 147 4.58 0.91 7.37
N GLU A 148 5.07 1.88 8.15
CA GLU A 148 4.22 2.63 9.08
C GLU A 148 3.19 3.51 8.37
N LEU A 149 3.56 4.16 7.25
CA LEU A 149 2.59 4.92 6.44
C LEU A 149 1.47 4.01 5.91
N VAL A 150 1.81 2.84 5.37
CA VAL A 150 0.85 1.86 4.85
C VAL A 150 -0.08 1.33 5.95
N ARG A 151 0.41 1.16 7.19
CA ARG A 151 -0.45 0.75 8.32
C ARG A 151 -1.53 1.77 8.66
N THR A 152 -1.35 3.04 8.29
CA THR A 152 -2.40 4.06 8.46
C THR A 152 -3.45 4.04 7.37
N ALA A 153 -3.29 3.20 6.34
CA ALA A 153 -4.21 3.16 5.22
C ALA A 153 -5.57 2.61 5.62
N VAL A 154 -6.61 3.29 5.15
CA VAL A 154 -8.01 2.89 5.25
C VAL A 154 -8.56 2.73 3.84
N VAL A 155 -8.97 1.52 3.52
CA VAL A 155 -9.69 1.18 2.29
C VAL A 155 -11.18 1.39 2.56
N TRP A 156 -11.80 2.26 1.78
CA TRP A 156 -13.21 2.64 1.96
C TRP A 156 -14.13 1.41 1.84
N GLY A 157 -15.14 1.36 2.71
CA GLY A 157 -16.14 0.29 2.75
C GLY A 157 -17.46 0.60 2.07
N GLY A 158 -17.73 1.87 1.71
CA GLY A 158 -19.00 2.27 1.11
C GLY A 158 -19.06 2.08 -0.42
N PRO A 159 -20.19 2.42 -1.05
CA PRO A 159 -20.29 2.45 -2.51
C PRO A 159 -19.24 3.39 -3.11
N VAL A 160 -18.75 3.06 -4.30
CA VAL A 160 -17.93 3.99 -5.09
C VAL A 160 -18.92 5.00 -5.68
N ALA A 161 -18.70 6.29 -5.47
CA ALA A 161 -19.45 7.31 -6.20
C ALA A 161 -19.07 7.20 -7.68
N GLU A 162 -20.06 6.96 -8.55
CA GLU A 162 -19.91 7.00 -10.01
C GLU A 162 -19.64 8.43 -10.50
#